data_AF-A0A9Q3FH25-F1
#
_entry.id   AF-A0A9Q3FH25-F1
#
_cell.length_a   1.000
_cell.length_b   1.000
_cell.length_c   1.000
_cell.angle_alpha   90.00
_cell.angle_beta   90.00
_cell.angle_gamma   90.00
#
_symmetry.space_group_name_H-M   'P 1'
#
loop_
_entity.id
_entity.type
_entity.pdbx_description
1 polymer ?
#
loop_
_entity_poly.entity_id
_entity_poly.type
_entity_poly.pdbx_seq_one_letter_code
_entity_poly.pdbx_strand_id
1 'polypeptide(L)'
;MQNKNASQFVEWIPNNVKTAVCDIPPKDLPMSATFIGNTTATQEVYKRLQEQFFSMFRRKAFLHWYTGEGMDEMEFSEAQSNMSDLIAEYQQYQEVGATDEDDEDCQEEAEYN
;
A
#
# COMPACT_ATOMS: atom_id res chain seq x y z
N MET A 1 -5.50 -19.77 9.21
CA MET A 1 -4.83 -19.15 8.05
C MET A 1 -3.80 -18.13 8.49
N GLN A 2 -4.11 -17.26 9.46
CA GLN A 2 -3.16 -16.26 9.99
C GLN A 2 -1.96 -16.87 10.72
N ASN A 3 -2.12 -17.93 11.51
CA ASN A 3 -1.03 -18.49 12.36
C ASN A 3 0.26 -18.90 11.62
N LYS A 4 0.23 -19.12 10.30
CA LYS A 4 1.44 -19.45 9.54
C LYS A 4 2.22 -18.22 9.06
N ASN A 5 1.54 -17.08 8.90
CA ASN A 5 2.10 -15.83 8.38
C ASN A 5 1.61 -14.67 9.26
N ALA A 6 1.62 -14.84 10.58
CA ALA A 6 0.96 -13.92 11.51
C ALA A 6 1.53 -12.51 11.40
N SER A 7 2.85 -12.38 11.26
CA SER A 7 3.60 -11.13 11.08
C SER A 7 3.21 -10.32 9.82
N GLN A 8 2.53 -10.94 8.85
CA GLN A 8 2.04 -10.23 7.66
C GLN A 8 0.67 -9.57 7.86
N PHE A 9 0.04 -9.78 9.01
CA PHE A 9 -1.26 -9.22 9.36
C PHE A 9 -1.12 -8.29 10.56
N VAL A 10 -1.67 -7.08 10.44
CA VAL A 10 -1.68 -6.13 11.55
C VAL A 10 -2.44 -6.67 12.76
N GLU A 11 -1.81 -6.57 13.94
CA GLU A 11 -2.36 -7.14 15.19
C GLU A 11 -3.47 -6.28 15.79
N TRP A 12 -3.38 -4.95 15.64
CA TRP A 12 -4.33 -3.99 16.18
C TRP A 12 -5.72 -4.03 15.52
N ILE A 13 -5.88 -4.77 14.41
CA ILE A 13 -7.20 -5.09 13.84
C ILE A 13 -7.49 -6.60 14.02
N PRO A 14 -8.19 -6.99 15.10
CA PRO A 14 -8.53 -8.39 15.31
C PRO A 14 -9.51 -8.90 14.24
N ASN A 15 -9.36 -10.17 13.83
CA ASN A 15 -10.22 -10.82 12.84
C ASN A 15 -10.36 -10.04 11.52
N ASN A 16 -9.26 -9.46 11.02
CA ASN A 16 -9.19 -8.64 9.80
C ASN A 16 -9.42 -9.42 8.48
N VAL A 17 -9.45 -10.75 8.49
CA VAL A 17 -9.78 -11.58 7.33
C VAL A 17 -11.24 -12.04 7.41
N LYS A 18 -12.04 -11.67 6.41
CA LYS A 18 -13.42 -12.15 6.23
C LYS A 18 -13.50 -13.00 4.97
N THR A 19 -14.26 -14.08 5.04
CA THR A 19 -14.50 -14.99 3.92
C THR A 19 -15.99 -15.10 3.66
N ALA A 20 -16.37 -15.17 2.39
CA ALA A 20 -17.72 -15.42 1.93
C ALA A 20 -17.68 -16.52 0.86
N VAL A 21 -18.72 -17.36 0.84
CA VAL A 21 -18.88 -18.45 -0.13
C VAL A 21 -20.12 -18.16 -0.95
N CYS A 22 -20.00 -18.27 -2.27
CA CYS A 22 -21.10 -18.12 -3.20
C CYS A 22 -21.36 -19.47 -3.89
N ASP A 23 -22.61 -19.93 -3.83
CA ASP A 23 -23.01 -21.23 -4.43
C ASP A 23 -23.07 -21.18 -5.96
N ILE A 24 -23.17 -19.98 -6.54
CA ILE A 24 -23.21 -19.77 -7.98
C ILE A 24 -21.79 -19.48 -8.46
N PRO A 25 -21.15 -20.40 -9.22
CA PRO A 25 -19.81 -20.18 -9.75
C PRO A 25 -19.84 -19.21 -10.95
N PRO A 26 -18.70 -18.59 -11.30
CA PRO A 26 -18.59 -17.81 -12.53
C PRO A 26 -18.75 -18.71 -13.76
N LYS A 27 -19.06 -18.09 -14.89
CA LYS A 27 -19.21 -18.80 -16.16
C LYS A 27 -17.90 -19.52 -16.52
N ASP A 28 -18.02 -20.74 -17.02
CA ASP A 28 -16.92 -21.55 -17.58
C ASP A 28 -15.85 -22.04 -16.57
N LEU A 29 -16.03 -21.81 -15.26
CA LEU A 29 -15.13 -22.30 -14.22
C LEU A 29 -15.91 -23.03 -13.10
N PRO A 30 -15.51 -24.25 -12.71
CA PRO A 30 -16.21 -25.00 -11.67
C PRO A 30 -15.96 -24.45 -10.25
N MET A 31 -14.88 -23.69 -10.06
CA MET A 31 -14.52 -23.08 -8.78
C MET A 31 -13.66 -21.84 -9.04
N SER A 32 -13.87 -20.79 -8.24
CA SER A 32 -13.04 -19.58 -8.26
C SER A 32 -12.93 -19.00 -6.85
N ALA A 33 -11.85 -18.28 -6.60
CA ALA A 33 -11.70 -17.44 -5.42
C ALA A 33 -11.28 -16.03 -5.86
N THR A 34 -11.80 -15.01 -5.19
CA THR A 34 -11.41 -13.63 -5.40
C THR A 34 -10.93 -13.07 -4.07
N PHE A 35 -9.73 -12.48 -4.08
CA PHE A 35 -9.13 -11.87 -2.91
C PHE A 35 -9.16 -10.35 -3.05
N ILE A 36 -9.67 -9.67 -2.03
CA ILE A 36 -9.62 -8.21 -1.92
C ILE A 36 -8.81 -7.92 -0.67
N GLY A 37 -7.56 -7.51 -0.86
CA GLY A 37 -6.65 -7.14 0.21
C GLY A 37 -6.43 -5.65 0.24
N ASN A 38 -6.68 -5.01 1.39
CA ASN A 38 -6.14 -3.68 1.66
C ASN A 38 -4.75 -3.87 2.29
N THR A 39 -3.70 -3.64 1.50
CA THR A 39 -2.31 -3.90 1.90
C THR A 39 -1.47 -2.63 1.78
N THR A 40 -0.58 -2.42 2.75
CA THR A 40 0.42 -1.36 2.71
C THR A 40 1.36 -1.49 1.51
N ALA A 41 1.54 -2.71 0.96
CA ALA A 41 2.31 -2.95 -0.26
C ALA A 41 1.79 -2.18 -1.49
N THR A 42 0.53 -1.71 -1.47
CA THR A 42 -0.03 -0.84 -2.51
C THR A 42 0.79 0.44 -2.69
N GLN A 43 1.52 0.89 -1.66
CA GLN A 43 2.42 2.03 -1.73
C GLN A 43 3.45 1.92 -2.87
N GLU A 44 3.90 0.71 -3.23
CA GLU A 44 4.87 0.50 -4.31
C GLU A 44 4.32 0.91 -5.68
N VAL A 45 3.02 0.68 -5.91
CA VAL A 45 2.34 1.08 -7.14
C VAL A 45 2.30 2.60 -7.24
N TYR A 46 2.00 3.28 -6.13
CA TYR A 46 1.99 4.75 -6.07
C TYR A 46 3.40 5.34 -6.20
N LYS A 47 4.43 4.75 -5.56
CA LYS A 47 5.83 5.16 -5.73
C LYS A 47 6.24 5.10 -7.21
N ARG A 48 5.93 4.01 -7.90
CA ARG A 48 6.23 3.87 -9.34
C ARG A 48 5.51 4.92 -10.19
N LEU A 49 4.23 5.20 -9.90
CA LEU A 49 3.48 6.22 -10.62
C LEU A 49 4.07 7.61 -10.38
N GLN A 50 4.42 7.92 -9.13
CA GLN A 50 5.02 9.18 -8.71
C GLN A 50 6.38 9.42 -9.40
N GLU A 51 7.24 8.40 -9.51
CA GLU A 51 8.52 8.51 -10.21
C GLU A 51 8.35 8.85 -11.70
N GLN A 52 7.40 8.18 -12.37
CA GLN A 52 7.09 8.45 -13.77
C GLN A 52 6.51 9.85 -13.96
N PHE A 53 5.59 10.23 -13.08
CA PHE A 53 5.00 11.57 -13.06
C PHE A 53 6.09 12.63 -12.87
N PHE A 54 6.95 12.47 -11.87
CA PHE A 54 8.04 13.42 -11.59
C PHE A 54 8.99 13.57 -12.78
N SER A 55 9.36 12.47 -13.43
CA SER A 55 10.21 12.49 -14.64
C SER A 55 9.60 13.32 -15.77
N MET A 56 8.28 13.19 -15.98
CA MET A 56 7.54 13.93 -17.01
C MET A 56 7.31 15.39 -16.62
N PHE A 57 6.86 15.62 -15.39
CA PHE A 57 6.51 16.93 -14.86
C PHE A 57 7.75 17.83 -14.75
N ARG A 58 8.89 17.30 -14.32
CA ARG A 58 10.17 18.03 -14.29
C ARG A 58 10.60 18.55 -15.67
N ARG A 59 10.21 17.87 -16.75
CA ARG A 59 10.47 18.28 -18.13
C ARG A 59 9.34 19.13 -18.72
N LYS A 60 8.28 19.41 -17.95
CA LYS A 60 7.02 20.04 -18.40
C LYS A 60 6.44 19.37 -19.65
N ALA A 61 6.63 18.06 -19.79
CA ALA A 61 6.19 17.32 -20.97
C ALA A 61 4.66 17.27 -21.00
N PHE A 62 4.06 17.64 -22.14
CA PHE A 62 2.61 17.67 -22.37
C PHE A 62 1.79 18.56 -21.42
N LEU A 63 2.43 19.38 -20.58
CA LEU A 63 1.75 20.22 -19.58
C LEU A 63 0.73 21.18 -20.22
N HIS A 64 1.06 21.73 -21.40
CA HIS A 64 0.21 22.65 -22.14
C HIS A 64 -1.18 22.10 -22.51
N TRP A 65 -1.37 20.78 -22.59
CA TRP A 65 -2.69 20.18 -22.84
C TRP A 65 -3.62 20.34 -21.64
N TYR A 66 -3.07 20.40 -20.44
CA TYR A 66 -3.85 20.56 -19.22
C TYR A 66 -4.04 22.05 -18.90
N THR A 67 -2.98 22.85 -19.00
CA THR A 67 -3.08 24.29 -18.74
C THR A 67 -3.88 25.02 -19.82
N GLY A 68 -3.93 24.49 -21.05
CA GLY A 68 -4.81 25.00 -22.12
C GLY A 68 -6.30 24.84 -21.83
N GLU A 69 -6.68 23.87 -20.99
CA GLU A 69 -8.06 23.64 -20.54
C GLU A 69 -8.38 24.40 -19.23
N GLY A 70 -7.44 25.21 -18.73
CA GLY A 70 -7.63 26.07 -17.56
C GLY A 70 -7.05 25.55 -16.24
N MET A 71 -6.30 24.45 -16.26
CA MET A 71 -5.60 23.91 -15.09
C MET A 71 -4.36 24.76 -14.73
N ASP A 72 -4.05 24.96 -13.45
CA ASP A 72 -2.79 25.60 -13.02
C ASP A 72 -1.67 24.56 -12.86
N GLU A 73 -0.43 24.93 -13.18
CA GLU A 73 0.76 24.12 -12.91
C GLU A 73 0.93 23.83 -11.39
N MET A 74 0.42 24.72 -10.53
CA MET A 74 0.42 24.50 -9.08
C MET A 74 -0.41 23.29 -8.67
N GLU A 75 -1.52 23.01 -9.37
CA GLU A 75 -2.40 21.86 -9.07
C GLU A 75 -1.68 20.52 -9.29
N PHE A 76 -0.73 20.46 -10.23
CA PHE A 76 0.13 19.28 -10.42
C PHE A 76 1.07 19.07 -9.23
N SER A 77 1.60 20.14 -8.66
CA SER A 77 2.48 20.09 -7.50
C SER A 77 1.71 19.68 -6.25
N GLU A 78 0.47 20.16 -6.09
CA GLU A 78 -0.43 19.75 -5.02
C GLU A 78 -0.78 18.26 -5.11
N ALA A 79 -1.17 17.78 -6.30
CA ALA A 79 -1.47 16.38 -6.52
C ALA A 79 -0.25 15.47 -6.24
N GLN A 80 0.96 15.91 -6.62
CA GLN A 80 2.19 15.21 -6.29
C GLN A 80 2.43 15.16 -4.77
N SER A 81 2.18 16.26 -4.06
CA SER A 81 2.29 16.32 -2.60
C SER A 81 1.33 15.34 -1.94
N ASN A 82 0.04 15.36 -2.34
CA ASN A 82 -0.97 14.46 -1.77
C ASN A 82 -0.62 12.99 -1.98
N MET A 83 -0.03 12.65 -3.13
CA MET A 83 0.46 11.29 -3.38
C MET A 83 1.63 10.91 -2.48
N SER A 84 2.51 11.87 -2.19
CA SER A 84 3.64 11.68 -1.25
C SER A 84 3.13 11.42 0.16
N ASP A 85 2.13 12.20 0.58
CA ASP A 85 1.49 12.07 1.89
C ASP A 85 0.83 10.68 2.03
N LEU A 86 0.08 10.24 1.02
CA LEU A 86 -0.54 8.91 1.00
C LEU A 86 0.51 7.78 1.13
N ILE A 87 1.63 7.89 0.41
CA ILE A 87 2.72 6.92 0.51
C ILE A 87 3.31 6.91 1.93
N ALA A 88 3.50 8.09 2.53
CA ALA A 88 4.03 8.22 3.89
C ALA A 88 3.08 7.62 4.93
N GLU A 89 1.77 7.81 4.79
CA GLU A 89 0.77 7.19 5.66
C GLU A 89 0.85 5.65 5.60
N TYR A 90 0.94 5.06 4.41
CA TYR A 90 1.09 3.60 4.27
C TYR A 90 2.40 3.08 4.88
N GLN A 91 3.49 3.82 4.73
CA GLN A 91 4.78 3.50 5.33
C GLN A 91 4.69 3.51 6.86
N GLN A 92 4.05 4.53 7.44
CA GLN A 92 3.84 4.63 8.88
C GLN A 92 3.06 3.43 9.43
N TYR A 93 1.97 3.02 8.78
CA TYR A 93 1.19 1.86 9.24
C TYR A 93 1.94 0.54 9.12
N GLN A 94 2.85 0.42 8.15
CA GLN A 94 3.69 -0.75 8.00
C GLN A 94 4.72 -0.84 9.14
N GLU A 95 5.28 0.28 9.54
CA GLU A 95 6.29 0.36 10.62
C GLU A 95 5.68 0.18 12.02
N VAL A 96 4.46 0.66 12.26
CA VAL A 96 3.73 0.44 13.51
C VAL A 96 3.46 -1.05 13.79
N GLY A 97 3.37 -1.88 12.74
CA GLY A 97 3.24 -3.33 12.89
C GLY A 97 4.56 -4.06 13.14
N ALA A 98 5.72 -3.40 12.94
CA ALA A 98 7.04 -4.01 13.06
C ALA A 98 7.71 -3.74 14.42
N THR A 99 7.30 -2.67 15.12
CA THR A 99 7.93 -2.26 16.39
C THR A 99 7.68 -3.23 17.55
N ASP A 100 6.68 -4.10 17.46
CA ASP A 100 6.38 -5.07 18.53
C ASP A 100 7.13 -6.40 18.35
N GLU A 101 7.70 -6.70 17.18
CA GLU A 101 8.44 -7.95 16.91
C GLU A 101 9.98 -7.78 17.07
N ASP A 102 10.55 -6.60 16.81
CA ASP A 102 12.01 -6.37 16.92
C ASP A 102 12.53 -6.31 18.38
N ASP A 103 11.63 -6.16 19.37
CA ASP A 103 11.99 -6.14 20.80
C ASP A 103 12.07 -7.56 21.43
N GLU A 104 11.54 -8.60 20.79
CA GLU A 104 11.60 -9.99 21.30
C GLU A 104 12.89 -10.71 20.87
N ASP A 105 13.43 -10.44 19.66
CA ASP A 105 14.69 -11.04 19.19
C ASP A 105 15.94 -10.44 19.89
N CYS A 106 15.82 -9.28 20.53
CA CYS A 106 16.92 -8.66 21.31
C CYS A 106 17.03 -9.18 22.76
N GLN A 107 16.08 -10.01 23.24
CA GLN A 107 16.08 -10.51 24.63
C GLN A 107 16.67 -11.92 24.78
N GLU A 108 16.67 -12.76 23.73
CA GLU A 108 17.27 -14.12 23.82
C GLU A 108 18.81 -14.13 23.79
N GLU A 109 19.48 -13.13 23.19
CA GLU A 109 20.96 -13.09 23.17
C GLU A 109 21.60 -12.55 24.47
N ALA A 110 20.82 -12.00 25.41
CA ALA A 110 21.34 -11.39 26.64
C ALA A 110 21.39 -12.33 27.87
N GLU A 111 20.77 -13.51 27.82
CA GLU A 111 20.78 -14.47 28.94
C GLU A 111 21.95 -15.47 28.93
N TYR A 112 22.87 -15.36 27.95
CA TYR A 112 24.08 -16.18 27.88
C TYR A 112 25.35 -15.32 27.74
N ASN A 113 25.64 -14.47 28.74
CA ASN A 113 26.99 -13.97 29.02
C ASN A 113 27.19 -13.65 30.52
#